data_AF-A0AAU7UAE4-F1
#
_entry.id   AF-A0AAU7UAE4-F1
#
_cell.length_a   1.000
_cell.length_b   1.000
_cell.length_c   1.000
_cell.angle_alpha   90.00
_cell.angle_beta   90.00
_cell.angle_gamma   90.00
#
_symmetry.space_group_name_H-M   'P 1'
#
loop_
_entity.id
_entity.type
_entity.pdbx_description
1 polymer ?
#
loop_
_entity_poly.entity_id
_entity_poly.type
_entity_poly.pdbx_seq_one_letter_code
_entity_poly.pdbx_strand_id
1 'polypeptide(L)'
;MSWLRMVVAWVAGLSGALIGYGVVYNHGQPRNPHPDPQLALTLAPLELGVGLLFGLWIYRLFGRQQQREPRADAQERMVLRFAQRRGGRFTLEELEAGSPLPAGQAGAVVARLVEAGRLQGHGQDYRLP
;
A
#
# COMPACT_ATOMS: atom_id res chain seq x y z
N MET A 1 8.57 -1.82 -10.52
CA MET A 1 8.57 -0.45 -9.96
C MET A 1 7.35 0.28 -10.53
N SER A 2 6.33 0.64 -9.73
CA SER A 2 5.16 1.34 -10.31
C SER A 2 5.47 2.82 -10.53
N TRP A 3 5.36 3.29 -11.79
CA TRP A 3 5.53 4.68 -12.23
C TRP A 3 4.82 5.70 -11.31
N LEU A 4 3.63 5.32 -10.83
CA LEU A 4 2.83 6.10 -9.89
C LEU A 4 3.59 6.49 -8.61
N ARG A 5 4.43 5.61 -8.06
CA ARG A 5 5.22 5.90 -6.85
C ARG A 5 6.27 6.96 -7.10
N MET A 6 6.88 6.93 -8.29
CA MET A 6 7.90 7.90 -8.67
C MET A 6 7.24 9.28 -8.79
N VAL A 7 6.11 9.37 -9.49
CA VAL A 7 5.37 10.63 -9.63
C VAL A 7 4.94 11.19 -8.28
N VAL A 8 4.37 10.37 -7.39
CA VAL A 8 3.94 10.83 -6.05
C VAL A 8 5.13 11.31 -5.20
N ALA A 9 6.27 10.61 -5.25
CA ALA A 9 7.47 11.03 -4.52
C ALA A 9 8.02 12.37 -5.06
N TRP A 10 8.03 12.56 -6.38
CA TRP A 10 8.45 13.80 -7.01
C TRP A 10 7.52 14.97 -6.68
N VAL A 11 6.20 14.75 -6.76
CA VAL A 11 5.20 15.77 -6.41
C VAL A 11 5.33 16.16 -4.95
N ALA A 12 5.45 15.20 -4.03
CA ALA A 12 5.60 15.49 -2.60
C ALA A 12 6.90 16.25 -2.31
N GLY A 13 8.03 15.88 -2.94
CA GLY A 13 9.31 16.58 -2.80
C GLY A 13 9.26 18.01 -3.32
N LEU A 14 8.68 18.21 -4.52
CA LEU A 14 8.54 19.53 -5.12
C LEU A 14 7.58 20.44 -4.33
N SER A 15 6.45 19.91 -3.86
CA SER A 15 5.52 20.66 -3.02
C SER A 15 6.16 21.07 -1.69
N GLY A 16 6.93 20.19 -1.06
CA GLY A 16 7.65 20.50 0.17
C GLY A 16 8.68 21.61 -0.02
N ALA A 17 9.46 21.57 -1.11
CA ALA A 17 10.42 22.61 -1.45
C ALA A 17 9.75 23.97 -1.72
N LEU A 18 8.63 23.98 -2.45
CA LEU A 18 7.85 25.19 -2.72
C LEU A 18 7.27 25.83 -1.46
N ILE A 19 6.78 25.00 -0.51
CA ILE A 19 6.27 25.49 0.78
C ILE A 19 7.42 26.05 1.63
N GLY A 20 8.56 25.35 1.68
CA GLY A 20 9.77 25.83 2.36
C GLY A 20 10.21 27.20 1.85
N TYR A 21 10.36 27.31 0.53
CA TYR A 21 10.73 28.56 -0.14
C TYR A 21 9.75 29.68 0.20
N GLY A 22 8.45 29.41 0.14
CA GLY A 22 7.41 30.39 0.48
C GLY A 22 7.45 30.86 1.93
N VAL A 23 7.81 29.98 2.86
CA VAL A 23 7.98 30.31 4.28
C VAL A 23 9.23 31.16 4.49
N VAL A 24 10.35 30.79 3.89
CA VAL A 24 11.63 31.53 4.03
C VAL A 24 11.54 32.90 3.36
N TYR A 25 11.02 32.95 2.13
CA TYR A 25 10.81 34.18 1.36
C TYR A 25 9.97 35.21 2.12
N ASN A 26 8.96 34.72 2.86
CA ASN A 26 8.06 35.56 3.64
C ASN A 26 8.41 35.64 5.13
N HIS A 27 9.52 35.06 5.59
CA HIS A 27 9.85 34.96 7.02
C HIS A 27 8.72 34.37 7.88
N GLY A 28 7.91 33.47 7.32
CA GLY A 28 6.76 32.84 7.97
C GLY A 28 5.51 33.73 8.08
N GLN A 29 5.50 34.93 7.49
CA GLN A 29 4.36 35.84 7.53
C GLN A 29 3.54 35.77 6.22
N PRO A 30 2.24 35.43 6.24
CA PRO A 30 1.44 35.27 5.01
C PRO A 30 1.35 36.53 4.13
N ARG A 31 1.56 37.72 4.71
CA ARG A 31 1.63 39.01 4.02
C ARG A 31 2.86 39.75 4.52
N ASN A 32 4.00 39.50 3.89
CA ASN A 32 5.23 40.22 4.19
C ASN A 32 5.42 41.38 3.18
N PRO A 33 5.42 42.65 3.62
CA PRO A 33 5.68 43.80 2.74
C PRO A 33 7.15 43.89 2.28
N HIS A 34 8.06 43.19 2.94
CA HIS A 34 9.50 43.16 2.60
C HIS A 34 9.96 41.70 2.46
N PRO A 35 9.72 41.08 1.30
CA PRO A 35 10.26 39.76 1.02
C PRO A 35 11.77 39.80 0.77
N ASP A 36 12.51 38.80 1.25
CA ASP A 36 13.97 38.70 1.09
C ASP A 36 14.37 37.54 0.16
N PRO A 37 14.54 37.82 -1.15
CA PRO A 37 14.87 36.79 -2.14
C PRO A 37 16.29 36.24 -1.97
N GLN A 38 17.23 37.02 -1.43
CA GLN A 38 18.61 36.57 -1.22
C GLN A 38 18.69 35.47 -0.15
N LEU A 39 17.93 35.64 0.94
CA LEU A 39 17.88 34.67 2.04
C LEU A 39 17.28 33.34 1.57
N ALA A 40 16.22 33.42 0.76
CA ALA A 40 15.60 32.27 0.10
C ALA A 40 16.54 31.54 -0.87
N LEU A 41 17.32 32.27 -1.68
CA LEU A 41 18.32 31.66 -2.59
C LEU A 41 19.45 30.95 -1.83
N THR A 42 19.92 31.49 -0.71
CA THR A 42 20.92 30.82 0.13
C THR A 42 20.40 29.56 0.81
N LEU A 43 19.10 29.50 1.11
CA LEU A 43 18.47 28.35 1.75
C LEU A 43 17.91 27.31 0.75
N ALA A 44 17.84 27.65 -0.54
CA ALA A 44 17.40 26.74 -1.60
C ALA A 44 18.09 25.36 -1.58
N PRO A 45 19.42 25.24 -1.36
CA PRO A 45 20.07 23.92 -1.27
C PRO A 45 19.58 23.11 -0.06
N LEU A 46 19.30 23.78 1.06
CA LEU A 46 18.79 23.16 2.27
C LEU A 46 17.35 22.67 2.06
N GLU A 47 16.50 23.48 1.42
CA GLU A 47 15.12 23.15 1.09
C GLU A 47 15.02 21.97 0.14
N LEU A 48 15.89 21.91 -0.87
CA LEU A 48 16.03 20.74 -1.75
C LEU A 48 16.44 19.49 -0.97
N GLY A 49 17.36 19.62 -0.01
CA GLY A 49 17.75 18.54 0.89
C GLY A 49 16.61 18.02 1.75
N VAL A 50 15.80 18.93 2.32
CA VAL A 50 14.61 18.58 3.11
C VAL A 50 13.53 17.93 2.25
N GLY A 51 13.27 18.46 1.05
CA GLY A 51 12.35 17.88 0.08
C GLY A 51 12.76 16.47 -0.35
N LEU A 52 14.06 16.25 -0.59
CA LEU A 52 14.62 14.92 -0.89
C LEU A 52 14.46 13.95 0.29
N LEU A 53 14.75 14.41 1.52
CA LEU A 53 14.57 13.62 2.73
C LEU A 53 13.11 13.20 2.93
N PHE A 54 12.16 14.12 2.75
CA PHE A 54 10.73 13.83 2.81
C PHE A 54 10.29 12.86 1.72
N GLY A 55 10.73 13.07 0.48
CA GLY A 55 10.47 12.15 -0.64
C GLY A 55 10.98 10.75 -0.35
N LEU A 56 12.21 10.63 0.19
CA LEU A 56 12.80 9.36 0.60
C LEU A 56 12.02 8.71 1.77
N TRP A 57 11.58 9.51 2.73
CA TRP A 57 10.79 9.06 3.87
C TRP A 57 9.44 8.49 3.43
N ILE A 58 8.71 9.22 2.60
CA ILE A 58 7.43 8.80 2.02
C ILE A 58 7.65 7.54 1.17
N TYR A 59 8.67 7.53 0.32
CA TYR A 59 9.04 6.36 -0.48
C TYR A 59 9.27 5.12 0.39
N ARG A 60 9.97 5.27 1.52
CA ARG A 60 10.24 4.20 2.49
C ARG A 60 8.96 3.76 3.22
N LEU A 61 8.09 4.70 3.59
CA LEU A 61 6.80 4.41 4.24
C LEU A 61 5.86 3.62 3.32
N PHE A 62 5.72 4.06 2.07
CA PHE A 62 4.91 3.37 1.06
C PHE A 62 5.54 2.06 0.57
N GLY A 63 6.87 1.96 0.59
CA GLY A 63 7.59 0.70 0.36
C GLY A 63 7.22 -0.38 1.37
N ARG A 64 7.09 0.00 2.65
CA ARG A 64 6.61 -0.92 3.70
C ARG A 64 5.15 -1.34 3.53
N GLN A 65 4.31 -0.49 2.94
CA GLN A 65 2.92 -0.85 2.65
C GLN A 65 2.78 -1.77 1.42
N GLN A 66 3.57 -1.59 0.37
CA GLN A 66 3.52 -2.49 -0.80
C GLN A 66 4.14 -3.86 -0.55
N GLN A 67 5.04 -3.98 0.44
CA GLN A 67 5.51 -5.27 0.94
C GLN A 67 4.55 -5.95 1.92
N ARG A 68 3.42 -5.31 2.27
CA ARG A 68 2.29 -6.10 2.74
C ARG A 68 1.74 -6.80 1.52
N GLU A 69 2.30 -7.97 1.22
CA GLU A 69 1.56 -9.03 0.52
C GLU A 69 0.10 -8.99 0.99
N PRO A 70 -0.88 -9.18 0.10
CA PRO A 70 -2.26 -9.35 0.53
C PRO A 70 -2.21 -10.45 1.59
N ARG A 71 -2.35 -10.07 2.87
CA ARG A 71 -2.00 -10.92 4.01
C ARG A 71 -2.56 -12.30 3.70
N ALA A 72 -1.70 -13.32 3.59
CA ALA A 72 -2.16 -14.69 3.36
C ALA A 72 -3.30 -15.00 4.34
N ASP A 73 -3.17 -14.54 5.60
CA ASP A 73 -4.20 -14.58 6.63
C ASP A 73 -5.56 -13.96 6.27
N ALA A 74 -5.61 -12.92 5.43
CA ALA A 74 -6.85 -12.26 5.03
C ALA A 74 -7.58 -13.09 3.96
N GLN A 75 -6.83 -13.60 2.99
CA GLN A 75 -7.37 -14.49 1.96
C GLN A 75 -7.80 -15.84 2.58
N GLU A 76 -6.98 -16.39 3.47
CA GLU A 76 -7.32 -17.59 4.25
C GLU A 76 -8.57 -17.38 5.11
N ARG A 77 -8.65 -16.27 5.86
CA ARG A 77 -9.86 -15.94 6.64
C ARG A 77 -11.10 -15.80 5.77
N MET A 78 -10.94 -15.35 4.53
CA MET A 78 -12.04 -15.19 3.59
C MET A 78 -12.56 -16.54 3.10
N VAL A 79 -11.66 -17.45 2.72
CA VAL A 79 -12.01 -18.84 2.35
C VAL A 79 -12.64 -19.58 3.54
N LEU A 80 -12.09 -19.44 4.74
CA LEU A 80 -12.65 -20.07 5.95
C LEU A 80 -14.05 -19.54 6.30
N ARG A 81 -14.27 -18.22 6.21
CA ARG A 81 -15.62 -17.65 6.40
C ARG A 81 -16.60 -18.11 5.33
N PHE A 82 -16.14 -18.24 4.10
CA PHE A 82 -16.95 -18.78 3.02
C PHE A 82 -17.36 -20.23 3.28
N ALA A 83 -16.39 -21.08 3.65
CA ALA A 83 -16.63 -22.46 4.04
C ALA A 83 -17.65 -22.55 5.20
N GLN A 84 -17.50 -21.71 6.23
CA GLN A 84 -18.45 -21.66 7.35
C GLN A 84 -19.87 -21.27 6.93
N ARG A 85 -20.04 -20.31 6.02
CA ARG A 85 -21.36 -19.92 5.50
C ARG A 85 -22.05 -21.02 4.70
N ARG A 86 -21.27 -21.90 4.07
CA ARG A 86 -21.75 -23.03 3.27
C ARG A 86 -21.91 -24.35 4.07
N GLY A 87 -21.79 -24.30 5.40
CA GLY A 87 -21.90 -25.50 6.24
C GLY A 87 -20.66 -26.39 6.22
N GLY A 88 -19.51 -25.83 5.87
CA GLY A 88 -18.20 -26.48 5.95
C GLY A 88 -17.83 -27.36 4.78
N ARG A 89 -18.57 -27.32 3.66
CA ARG A 89 -18.23 -27.99 2.40
C ARG A 89 -18.37 -27.01 1.23
N PHE A 90 -17.41 -26.98 0.32
CA PHE A 90 -17.48 -26.13 -0.87
C PHE A 90 -16.57 -26.66 -1.98
N THR A 91 -16.90 -26.34 -3.23
CA THR A 91 -16.02 -26.64 -4.38
C THR A 91 -15.19 -25.41 -4.79
N LEU A 92 -14.15 -25.62 -5.59
CA LEU A 92 -13.34 -24.51 -6.11
C LEU A 92 -14.19 -23.55 -6.98
N GLU A 93 -15.04 -24.10 -7.85
CA GLU A 93 -15.94 -23.31 -8.72
C GLU A 93 -16.90 -22.44 -7.90
N GLU A 94 -17.43 -23.00 -6.81
CA GLU A 94 -18.30 -22.26 -5.91
C GLU A 94 -17.57 -21.11 -5.21
N LEU A 95 -16.32 -21.35 -4.80
CA LEU A 95 -15.47 -20.34 -4.18
C LEU A 95 -15.17 -19.21 -5.17
N GLU A 96 -14.87 -19.53 -6.43
CA GLU A 96 -14.63 -18.54 -7.48
C GLU A 96 -15.88 -17.73 -7.83
N ALA A 97 -17.04 -18.37 -7.90
CA ALA A 97 -18.30 -17.69 -8.17
C ALA A 97 -18.77 -16.81 -7.00
N GLY A 98 -18.47 -17.22 -5.76
CA GLY A 98 -18.97 -16.58 -4.54
C GLY A 98 -17.98 -15.65 -3.84
N SER A 99 -16.72 -15.59 -4.28
CA SER A 99 -15.67 -14.77 -3.69
C SER A 99 -15.07 -13.81 -4.72
N PRO A 100 -14.74 -12.56 -4.36
CA PRO A 100 -13.96 -11.64 -5.19
C PRO A 100 -12.48 -12.08 -5.37
N LEU A 101 -12.13 -13.35 -5.12
CA LEU A 101 -10.80 -13.89 -5.35
C LEU A 101 -10.68 -14.32 -6.82
N PRO A 102 -9.64 -13.88 -7.55
CA PRO A 102 -9.39 -14.38 -8.90
C PRO A 102 -9.03 -15.88 -8.86
N ALA A 103 -9.49 -16.65 -9.85
CA ALA A 103 -9.39 -18.11 -9.92
C ALA A 103 -8.01 -18.67 -9.52
N GLY A 104 -6.94 -18.11 -10.09
CA GLY A 104 -5.56 -18.54 -9.77
C GLY A 104 -5.14 -18.31 -8.31
N GLN A 105 -5.68 -17.29 -7.64
CA GLN A 105 -5.40 -17.06 -6.20
C GLN A 105 -6.27 -17.95 -5.30
N ALA A 106 -7.52 -18.21 -5.68
CA ALA A 106 -8.41 -19.09 -4.92
C ALA A 106 -7.81 -20.50 -4.77
N GLY A 107 -7.34 -21.09 -5.88
CA GLY A 107 -6.65 -22.38 -5.87
C GLY A 107 -5.39 -22.41 -5.01
N ALA A 108 -4.55 -21.37 -5.11
CA ALA A 108 -3.32 -21.28 -4.32
C ALA A 108 -3.61 -21.19 -2.80
N VAL A 109 -4.65 -20.47 -2.39
CA VAL A 109 -5.05 -20.33 -0.97
C VAL A 109 -5.64 -21.63 -0.44
N VAL A 110 -6.48 -22.30 -1.22
CA VAL A 110 -7.06 -23.59 -0.84
C VAL A 110 -5.98 -24.66 -0.69
N ALA A 111 -5.02 -24.72 -1.61
CA ALA A 111 -3.88 -25.63 -1.52
C ALA A 111 -3.08 -25.43 -0.22
N ARG A 112 -2.77 -24.18 0.14
CA ARG A 112 -2.10 -23.86 1.42
C ARG A 112 -2.93 -24.26 2.64
N LEU A 113 -4.24 -24.05 2.62
CA LEU A 113 -5.13 -24.43 3.72
C LEU A 113 -5.25 -25.95 3.89
N VAL A 114 -5.17 -26.71 2.80
CA VAL A 114 -5.12 -28.18 2.83
C VAL A 114 -3.77 -28.65 3.38
N GLU A 115 -2.66 -28.08 2.92
CA GLU A 115 -1.31 -28.38 3.41
C GLU A 115 -1.16 -28.06 4.91
N ALA A 116 -1.79 -26.98 5.37
CA ALA A 116 -1.83 -26.59 6.78
C ALA A 116 -2.83 -27.41 7.63
N GLY A 117 -3.55 -28.39 7.04
CA GLY A 117 -4.53 -29.23 7.73
C GLY A 117 -5.79 -28.50 8.19
N ARG A 118 -6.05 -27.28 7.71
CA ARG A 118 -7.24 -26.48 8.03
C ARG A 118 -8.43 -26.77 7.11
N LEU A 119 -8.17 -27.42 5.97
CA LEU A 119 -9.17 -27.98 5.07
C LEU A 119 -8.77 -29.41 4.72
N GLN A 120 -9.75 -30.27 4.50
CA GLN A 120 -9.57 -31.61 3.98
C GLN A 120 -10.10 -31.65 2.55
N GLY A 121 -9.23 -31.94 1.58
CA GLY A 121 -9.63 -32.16 0.20
C GLY A 121 -10.16 -33.58 0.01
N HIS A 122 -11.36 -33.70 -0.55
CA HIS A 122 -12.01 -34.95 -0.92
C HIS A 122 -12.34 -34.90 -2.41
N GLY A 123 -11.34 -35.16 -3.27
CA GLY A 123 -11.49 -35.05 -4.72
C GLY A 123 -11.69 -33.59 -5.15
N GLN A 124 -12.90 -33.26 -5.63
CA GLN A 124 -13.27 -31.90 -6.07
C GLN A 124 -13.89 -31.03 -4.94
N ASP A 125 -14.18 -31.65 -3.80
CA ASP A 125 -14.83 -30.99 -2.67
C ASP A 125 -13.82 -30.70 -1.55
N TYR A 126 -13.93 -29.52 -0.94
CA TYR A 126 -13.15 -29.14 0.23
C TYR A 126 -14.05 -29.06 1.46
N ARG A 127 -13.62 -29.68 2.56
CA ARG A 127 -14.33 -29.62 3.84
C ARG A 127 -13.49 -29.04 4.96
N LEU A 128 -14.15 -28.39 5.91
CA LEU A 128 -13.54 -28.10 7.21
C LEU A 128 -13.33 -29.44 7.97
N PRO A 129 -12.23 -29.58 8.72
CA PRO A 129 -11.97 -30.76 9.54
C PRO A 129 -13.00 -30.93 10.66
#